data_AF-A0A484N8K5-F1
#
_entry.id   AF-A0A484N8K5-F1
#
_cell.length_a   1.000
_cell.length_b   1.000
_cell.length_c   1.000
_cell.angle_alpha   90.00
_cell.angle_beta   90.00
_cell.angle_gamma   90.00
#
_symmetry.space_group_name_H-M   'P 1'
#
loop_
_entity.id
_entity.type
_entity.pdbx_description
1 polymer ?
#
loop_
_entity_poly.entity_id
_entity_poly.type
_entity_poly.pdbx_seq_one_letter_code
_entity_poly.pdbx_strand_id
1 'polypeptide(L)'
;MAALSDPLASLPSGVKLLLRSLHNLIPEKLTETNYPAWSLNVQTALSANLLLGWIDGHEAASAPTISKNDKTVPNPEYTSWTIVDTQIRACLLAVISPSVHKHARGFATSAAL
;
A
#
# COMPACT_ATOMS: atom_id res chain seq x y z
N MET A 1 28.80 -3.46 13.65
CA MET A 1 27.63 -2.61 13.99
C MET A 1 26.83 -2.39 12.71
N ALA A 2 25.89 -3.28 12.38
CA ALA A 2 25.05 -3.11 11.20
C ALA A 2 24.28 -1.79 11.36
N ALA A 3 24.53 -0.84 10.46
CA ALA A 3 23.78 0.41 10.43
C ALA A 3 22.31 0.03 10.35
N LEU A 4 21.50 0.53 11.30
CA LEU A 4 20.05 0.43 11.27
C LEU A 4 19.61 1.13 9.99
N SER A 5 19.51 0.37 8.90
CA SER A 5 19.14 0.89 7.59
C SER A 5 17.71 1.37 7.73
N ASP A 6 17.47 2.66 7.56
CA ASP A 6 16.13 3.23 7.67
C ASP A 6 15.20 2.44 6.74
N PRO A 7 14.21 1.69 7.27
CA PRO A 7 13.33 0.86 6.46
C PRO A 7 12.51 1.69 5.48
N LEU A 8 12.38 3.00 5.72
CA LEU A 8 11.70 3.92 4.82
C LEU A 8 12.61 4.36 3.68
N ALA A 9 13.94 4.27 3.78
CA ALA A 9 14.85 4.81 2.76
C ALA A 9 14.67 4.15 1.38
N SER A 10 14.35 2.86 1.35
CA SER A 10 14.10 2.08 0.13
C SER A 10 12.73 2.32 -0.51
N LEU A 11 11.81 3.02 0.16
CA LEU A 11 10.46 3.22 -0.36
C LEU A 11 10.41 4.27 -1.49
N PRO A 12 9.49 4.12 -2.45
CA PRO A 12 9.19 5.17 -3.42
C PRO A 12 8.78 6.47 -2.74
N SER A 13 9.12 7.61 -3.36
CA SER A 13 8.83 8.95 -2.82
C SER A 13 7.33 9.18 -2.56
N GLY A 14 6.45 8.65 -3.43
CA GLY A 14 5.00 8.73 -3.26
C GLY A 14 4.52 8.04 -1.98
N VAL A 15 5.05 6.85 -1.66
CA VAL A 15 4.71 6.12 -0.43
C VAL A 15 5.19 6.88 0.80
N LYS A 16 6.41 7.42 0.77
CA LYS A 16 6.96 8.25 1.85
C LYS A 16 6.13 9.49 2.10
N LEU A 17 5.65 10.16 1.04
CA LEU A 17 4.83 11.34 1.15
C LEU A 17 3.44 10.99 1.71
N LEU A 18 2.79 9.96 1.16
CA LEU A 18 1.52 9.45 1.66
C LEU A 18 1.58 9.13 3.16
N LEU A 19 2.61 8.41 3.61
CA LEU A 19 2.80 8.08 5.03
C LEU A 19 2.85 9.32 5.94
N ARG A 20 3.42 10.43 5.45
CA ARG A 20 3.56 11.69 6.21
C ARG A 20 2.31 12.55 6.15
N SER A 21 1.56 12.51 5.06
CA SER A 21 0.40 13.37 4.82
C SER A 21 -0.95 12.67 5.02
N LEU A 22 -0.96 11.37 5.31
CA LEU A 22 -2.16 10.53 5.39
C LEU A 22 -3.29 11.18 6.20
N HIS A 23 -2.98 11.60 7.43
CA HIS A 23 -3.95 12.20 8.34
C HIS A 23 -4.45 13.57 7.89
N ASN A 24 -3.67 14.30 7.09
CA ASN A 24 -4.07 15.61 6.53
C ASN A 24 -4.97 15.44 5.30
N LEU A 25 -4.72 14.40 4.51
CA LEU A 25 -5.46 14.12 3.27
C LEU A 25 -6.79 13.39 3.55
N ILE A 26 -6.84 12.61 4.62
CA ILE A 26 -8.01 11.80 4.99
C ILE A 26 -8.39 12.15 6.43
N PRO A 27 -9.10 13.28 6.63
CA PRO A 27 -9.39 13.81 7.96
C PRO A 27 -10.42 12.97 8.73
N GLU A 28 -11.35 12.34 8.01
CA GLU A 28 -12.34 11.43 8.58
C GLU A 28 -12.00 9.98 8.23
N LYS A 29 -12.03 9.12 9.24
CA LYS A 29 -11.92 7.67 9.02
C LYS A 29 -13.19 7.12 8.39
N LEU A 30 -13.07 5.99 7.67
CA LEU A 30 -14.21 5.30 7.10
C LEU A 30 -15.18 4.86 8.21
N THR A 31 -16.44 5.23 8.08
CA THR A 31 -17.58 4.77 8.87
C THR A 31 -18.63 4.16 7.95
N GLU A 32 -19.69 3.60 8.51
CA GLU A 32 -20.76 2.95 7.73
C GLU A 32 -21.58 3.95 6.88
N THR A 33 -21.46 5.26 7.13
CA THR A 33 -22.30 6.29 6.50
C THR A 33 -21.53 7.26 5.59
N ASN A 34 -20.19 7.23 5.57
CA ASN A 34 -19.38 8.22 4.86
C ASN A 34 -18.53 7.66 3.70
N TYR A 35 -18.78 6.41 3.28
CA TYR A 35 -17.99 5.75 2.23
C TYR A 35 -17.78 6.57 0.95
N PRO A 36 -18.80 7.24 0.37
CA PRO A 36 -18.59 8.02 -0.86
C PRO A 36 -17.55 9.14 -0.70
N ALA A 37 -17.66 9.95 0.36
CA ALA A 37 -16.74 11.04 0.63
C ALA A 37 -15.34 10.51 1.01
N TRP A 38 -15.30 9.47 1.85
CA TRP A 38 -14.05 8.82 2.25
C TRP A 38 -13.30 8.25 1.05
N SER A 39 -13.99 7.51 0.16
CA SER A 39 -13.39 6.88 -1.01
C SER A 39 -12.84 7.90 -1.99
N LEU A 40 -13.52 9.05 -2.17
CA LEU A 40 -13.04 10.16 -2.99
C LEU A 40 -11.73 10.76 -2.41
N ASN A 41 -11.68 10.97 -1.10
CA ASN A 41 -10.49 11.51 -0.43
C ASN A 41 -9.30 10.55 -0.55
N VAL A 42 -9.53 9.25 -0.33
CA VAL A 42 -8.50 8.21 -0.48
C VAL A 42 -7.99 8.14 -1.91
N GLN A 43 -8.87 8.06 -2.91
CA GLN A 43 -8.48 8.00 -4.32
C GLN A 43 -7.72 9.26 -4.75
N THR A 44 -8.15 10.43 -4.30
CA THR A 44 -7.48 11.72 -4.58
C THR A 44 -6.07 11.73 -3.96
N ALA A 45 -5.95 11.31 -2.69
CA ALA A 45 -4.67 11.22 -1.99
C ALA A 45 -3.69 10.27 -2.69
N LEU A 46 -4.15 9.08 -3.09
CA LEU A 46 -3.34 8.10 -3.80
C LEU A 46 -2.94 8.60 -5.19
N SER A 47 -3.86 9.21 -5.94
CA SER A 47 -3.58 9.78 -7.26
C SER A 47 -2.53 10.89 -7.18
N ALA A 48 -2.63 11.78 -6.19
CA ALA A 48 -1.65 12.84 -5.96
C ALA A 48 -0.23 12.32 -5.66
N ASN A 49 -0.11 11.06 -5.23
CA ASN A 49 1.15 10.39 -4.91
C ASN A 49 1.58 9.35 -5.95
N LEU A 50 0.87 9.24 -7.09
CA LEU A 50 1.09 8.21 -8.12
C LEU A 50 0.95 6.78 -7.58
N LEU A 51 0.02 6.57 -6.64
CA LEU A 51 -0.21 5.28 -5.98
C LEU A 51 -1.55 4.63 -6.32
N LEU A 52 -2.38 5.28 -7.16
CA LEU A 52 -3.69 4.74 -7.51
C LEU A 52 -3.60 3.34 -8.17
N GLY A 53 -2.53 3.14 -8.96
CA GLY A 53 -2.21 1.87 -9.62
C GLY A 53 -2.15 0.64 -8.70
N TRP A 54 -1.83 0.85 -7.42
CA TRP A 54 -1.73 -0.22 -6.43
C TRP A 54 -3.09 -0.69 -5.91
N ILE A 55 -4.14 0.14 -6.05
CA ILE A 55 -5.50 -0.18 -5.61
C ILE A 55 -6.34 -0.68 -6.77
N ASP A 56 -6.19 -0.09 -7.95
CA ASP A 56 -6.93 -0.51 -9.14
C ASP A 56 -6.32 -1.73 -9.85
N GLY A 57 -5.15 -2.18 -9.38
CA GLY A 57 -4.47 -3.39 -9.87
C GLY A 57 -3.58 -3.17 -11.10
N HIS A 58 -3.39 -1.95 -11.58
CA HIS A 58 -2.42 -1.68 -12.65
C HIS A 58 -0.97 -2.01 -12.25
N GLU A 59 -0.63 -1.78 -10.97
CA GLU A 59 0.67 -2.16 -10.39
C GLU A 59 0.63 -3.61 -9.91
N ALA A 60 0.58 -4.54 -10.87
CA ALA A 60 0.47 -5.97 -10.59
C ALA A 60 1.75 -6.55 -9.97
N ALA A 61 1.58 -7.54 -9.08
CA ALA A 61 2.69 -8.25 -8.46
C ALA A 61 3.55 -8.95 -9.52
N SER A 62 4.86 -8.76 -9.41
CA SER A 62 5.83 -9.53 -10.21
C SER A 62 5.81 -11.02 -9.83
N ALA A 63 6.34 -11.89 -10.70
CA ALA A 63 6.47 -13.30 -10.36
C ALA A 63 7.35 -13.48 -9.10
N PRO A 64 6.98 -14.34 -8.13
CA PRO A 64 7.76 -14.54 -6.91
C PRO A 64 9.17 -15.10 -7.13
N THR A 65 9.38 -15.78 -8.26
CA THR A 65 10.65 -16.38 -8.63
C THR A 65 10.96 -16.09 -10.10
N ILE A 66 12.24 -16.07 -10.44
CA ILE A 66 12.77 -15.93 -11.80
C ILE A 66 13.76 -17.05 -12.09
N SER A 67 13.93 -17.41 -13.36
CA SER A 67 15.00 -18.31 -13.79
C SER A 67 16.27 -17.51 -14.03
N LYS A 68 17.37 -17.88 -13.37
CA LYS A 68 18.70 -17.30 -13.57
C LYS A 68 19.73 -18.42 -13.65
N ASN A 69 20.40 -18.55 -14.79
CA ASN A 69 21.37 -19.62 -15.06
C ASN A 69 20.78 -21.02 -14.80
N ASP A 70 19.60 -21.30 -15.37
CA ASP A 70 18.86 -22.57 -15.23
C ASP A 70 18.49 -22.96 -13.79
N LYS A 71 18.51 -22.00 -12.87
CA LYS A 71 18.07 -22.16 -11.48
C LYS A 71 16.94 -21.20 -11.16
N THR A 72 15.92 -21.71 -10.48
CA THR A 72 14.85 -20.89 -9.90
C THR A 72 15.39 -20.14 -8.68
N VAL A 73 15.35 -18.81 -8.72
CA VAL A 73 15.78 -17.93 -7.63
C VAL A 73 14.67 -16.95 -7.25
N PRO A 74 14.62 -16.45 -6.00
CA PRO A 74 13.67 -15.42 -5.60
C PRO A 74 13.79 -14.16 -6.46
N ASN A 75 12.65 -13.56 -6.80
CA ASN A 75 12.63 -12.32 -7.55
C ASN A 75 12.78 -11.09 -6.63
N PRO A 76 13.85 -10.29 -6.74
CA PRO A 76 13.99 -9.06 -5.95
C PRO A 76 12.85 -8.06 -6.22
N GLU A 77 12.31 -8.02 -7.44
CA GLU A 77 11.19 -7.13 -7.79
C GLU A 77 9.91 -7.49 -7.04
N TYR A 78 9.66 -8.80 -6.84
CA TYR A 78 8.53 -9.26 -6.04
C TYR A 78 8.67 -8.84 -4.56
N THR A 79 9.88 -8.92 -4.02
CA THR A 79 10.17 -8.45 -2.65
C THR A 79 9.92 -6.95 -2.53
N SER A 80 10.43 -6.15 -3.47
CA SER A 80 10.21 -4.69 -3.52
C SER A 80 8.73 -4.35 -3.62
N TRP A 81 8.01 -5.03 -4.52
CA TRP A 81 6.56 -4.86 -4.69
C TRP A 81 5.80 -5.18 -3.40
N THR A 82 6.15 -6.29 -2.73
CA THR A 82 5.50 -6.71 -1.47
C THR A 82 5.67 -5.67 -0.36
N ILE A 83 6.84 -5.05 -0.28
CA ILE A 83 7.12 -3.99 0.70
C ILE A 83 6.20 -2.79 0.43
N VAL A 84 6.09 -2.35 -0.82
CA VAL A 84 5.25 -1.20 -1.19
C VAL A 84 3.77 -1.50 -0.95
N ASP A 85 3.28 -2.65 -1.43
CA ASP A 85 1.89 -3.08 -1.25
C ASP A 85 1.52 -3.15 0.24
N THR A 86 2.39 -3.72 1.07
CA THR A 86 2.16 -3.84 2.51
C THR A 86 2.08 -2.47 3.19
N GLN A 87 2.92 -1.51 2.80
CA GLN A 87 2.89 -0.15 3.33
C GLN A 87 1.62 0.59 2.92
N ILE A 88 1.18 0.45 1.66
CA ILE A 88 -0.09 1.02 1.19
C ILE A 88 -1.26 0.40 1.94
N ARG A 89 -1.25 -0.93 2.16
CA ARG A 89 -2.28 -1.61 2.94
C ARG A 89 -2.32 -1.11 4.39
N ALA A 90 -1.17 -0.91 5.02
CA ALA A 90 -1.09 -0.34 6.37
C ALA A 90 -1.65 1.09 6.43
N CYS A 91 -1.35 1.93 5.43
CA CYS A 91 -1.93 3.27 5.28
C CYS A 91 -3.46 3.24 5.19
N LEU A 92 -4.02 2.36 4.35
CA LEU A 92 -5.46 2.22 4.20
C LEU A 92 -6.12 1.77 5.50
N LEU A 93 -5.54 0.79 6.18
CA LEU A 93 -6.05 0.33 7.48
C LEU A 93 -6.04 1.45 8.54
N ALA A 94 -5.05 2.35 8.51
CA ALA A 94 -4.97 3.46 9.46
C ALA A 94 -6.11 4.49 9.29
N VAL A 95 -6.68 4.61 8.09
CA VAL A 95 -7.79 5.52 7.76
C VAL A 95 -9.16 4.84 7.76
N ILE A 96 -9.21 3.58 8.16
CA ILE A 96 -10.44 2.81 8.36
C ILE A 96 -10.76 2.79 9.87
N SER A 97 -12.04 2.89 10.23
CA SER A 97 -12.43 2.82 11.66
C SER A 97 -12.39 1.39 12.18
N PRO A 98 -12.12 1.18 13.48
CA PRO A 98 -12.16 -0.13 14.12
C PRO A 98 -13.41 -0.97 13.82
N SER A 99 -14.57 -0.33 13.73
CA SER A 99 -15.88 -0.96 13.47
C SER A 99 -16.00 -1.66 12.11
N VAL A 100 -15.23 -1.22 11.12
CA VAL A 100 -15.31 -1.73 9.74
C VAL A 100 -14.11 -2.60 9.33
N HIS A 101 -13.10 -2.78 10.18
CA HIS A 101 -11.96 -3.69 9.92
C HIS A 101 -12.38 -5.14 9.62
N LYS A 102 -13.53 -5.57 10.14
CA LYS A 102 -14.09 -6.90 9.85
C LYS A 102 -14.26 -7.15 8.34
N HIS A 103 -14.54 -6.10 7.55
CA HIS A 103 -14.72 -6.19 6.11
C HIS A 103 -13.38 -6.26 5.37
N ALA A 104 -12.32 -5.67 5.93
CA ALA A 104 -10.97 -5.70 5.36
C ALA A 104 -10.21 -7.01 5.66
N ARG A 105 -10.82 -7.94 6.41
CA ARG A 105 -10.16 -9.16 6.86
C ARG A 105 -10.07 -10.17 5.72
N GLY A 106 -8.85 -10.67 5.47
CA GLY A 106 -8.61 -11.73 4.48
C GLY A 106 -8.05 -11.22 3.16
N PHE A 107 -8.01 -9.91 2.95
CA PHE A 107 -7.35 -9.32 1.79
C PHE A 107 -5.83 -9.30 1.97
N ALA A 108 -5.15 -9.97 1.04
CA ALA A 108 -3.70 -10.14 1.08
C ALA A 108 -2.95 -8.97 0.43
N THR A 109 -3.61 -8.22 -0.45
CA THR A 109 -3.03 -7.11 -1.22
C THR A 109 -3.86 -5.84 -1.05
N SER A 110 -3.25 -4.69 -1.35
CA SER A 110 -3.93 -3.40 -1.34
C SER A 110 -5.04 -3.29 -2.40
N ALA A 111 -4.86 -3.91 -3.58
CA ALA A 111 -5.90 -3.97 -4.61
C ALA A 111 -7.12 -4.83 -4.25
N ALA A 112 -6.98 -5.76 -3.29
CA ALA A 112 -8.08 -6.61 -2.84
C ALA A 112 -8.89 -5.98 -1.68
N LEU A 113 -8.36 -4.91 -1.06
CA LEU A 113 -8.91 -4.29 0.15
C LEU A 113 -10.11 -3.38 -0.15
#